data_AF-X0KLY5-F1
#
_entry.id   AF-X0KLY5-F1
#
_cell.length_a   1.000
_cell.length_b   1.000
_cell.length_c   1.000
_cell.angle_alpha   90.00
_cell.angle_beta   90.00
_cell.angle_gamma   90.00
#
_symmetry.space_group_name_H-M   'P 1'
#
loop_
_entity.id
_entity.type
_entity.pdbx_description
1 polymer ?
#
loop_
_entity_poly.entity_id
_entity_poly.type
_entity_poly.pdbx_seq_one_letter_code
_entity_poly.pdbx_strand_id
1 'polypeptide(L)'
;MNSHSSTQTQSKLCRLPPELLLDILDATRKYSDKIRLVSTCRGLYGLLILFVYSEAGRRLRWLPMFDAAKRGNCRTLARCIEAGAPIDYEDSEFPFRPIRPLQTAIAFARPLTVKWLLEHGANPNSTRDADRASFSCPLAQALGSILRPGLSFKSVPYQMELRYCKVPSRKHYVRNNREIIKALRQAGADEQPLGYLERSHLDAIEAGVHCCSHHKPRLWCPDW
;
A
#
# COMPACT_ATOMS: atom_id res chain seq x y z
N MET A 1 -11.40 -48.11 -20.24
CA MET A 1 -12.13 -47.16 -19.38
C MET A 1 -11.41 -47.09 -18.05
N ASN A 2 -10.42 -46.20 -17.91
CA ASN A 2 -9.70 -46.00 -16.65
C ASN A 2 -10.26 -44.75 -15.98
N SER A 3 -11.12 -44.97 -15.00
CA SER A 3 -11.56 -43.96 -14.04
C SER A 3 -10.37 -43.62 -13.14
N HIS A 4 -9.62 -42.57 -13.50
CA HIS A 4 -8.72 -41.90 -12.58
C HIS A 4 -9.56 -41.15 -11.54
N SER A 5 -9.96 -41.86 -10.49
CA SER A 5 -10.44 -41.28 -9.25
C SER A 5 -9.27 -40.56 -8.60
N SER A 6 -9.08 -39.28 -8.92
CA SER A 6 -8.15 -38.41 -8.22
C SER A 6 -8.64 -38.21 -6.78
N THR A 7 -8.35 -39.15 -5.88
CA THR A 7 -8.47 -38.95 -4.44
C THR A 7 -7.42 -37.94 -4.04
N GLN A 8 -7.82 -36.67 -4.08
CA GLN A 8 -7.06 -35.55 -3.56
C GLN A 8 -6.76 -35.87 -2.08
N THR A 9 -5.50 -36.13 -1.76
CA THR A 9 -5.04 -36.39 -0.39
C THR A 9 -5.23 -35.11 0.42
N GLN A 10 -6.44 -34.90 0.92
CA GLN A 10 -6.80 -33.72 1.71
C GLN A 10 -5.95 -33.76 2.98
N SER A 11 -5.15 -32.72 3.21
CA SER A 11 -4.26 -32.61 4.37
C SER A 11 -4.99 -32.93 5.68
N LYS A 12 -4.41 -33.83 6.50
CA LYS A 12 -4.98 -34.23 7.79
C LYS A 12 -5.25 -33.03 8.71
N LEU A 13 -4.46 -31.96 8.57
CA LEU A 13 -4.63 -30.71 9.33
C LEU A 13 -5.96 -30.02 9.02
N CYS A 14 -6.45 -30.06 7.79
CA CYS A 14 -7.71 -29.40 7.41
C CYS A 14 -8.95 -30.07 8.00
N ARG A 15 -8.79 -31.26 8.60
CA ARG A 15 -9.88 -32.02 9.23
C ARG A 15 -9.97 -31.79 10.74
N LEU A 16 -9.00 -31.08 11.32
CA LEU A 16 -9.03 -30.76 12.74
C LEU A 16 -10.15 -29.74 13.02
N PRO A 17 -10.78 -29.80 14.21
CA PRO A 17 -11.69 -28.77 14.67
C PRO A 17 -11.04 -27.38 14.64
N PRO A 18 -11.79 -26.31 14.34
CA PRO A 18 -11.27 -24.93 14.31
C PRO A 18 -10.54 -24.52 15.60
N GLU A 19 -10.97 -25.02 16.75
CA GLU A 19 -10.39 -24.72 18.06
C GLU A 19 -8.94 -25.22 18.14
N LEU A 20 -8.68 -26.47 17.75
CA LEU A 20 -7.32 -27.02 17.73
C LEU A 20 -6.43 -26.32 16.70
N LEU A 21 -7.02 -25.86 15.59
CA LEU A 21 -6.29 -25.09 14.58
C LEU A 21 -5.87 -23.71 15.11
N LEU A 22 -6.72 -23.06 15.91
CA LEU A 22 -6.40 -21.81 16.59
C LEU A 22 -5.33 -22.03 17.66
N ASP A 23 -5.40 -23.12 18.44
CA ASP A 23 -4.37 -23.44 19.44
C ASP A 23 -2.99 -23.66 18.81
N ILE A 24 -2.92 -24.38 17.68
CA ILE A 24 -1.66 -24.56 16.91
C ILE A 24 -1.15 -23.21 16.40
N LEU A 25 -2.05 -22.35 15.93
CA LEU A 25 -1.71 -21.04 15.44
C LEU A 25 -1.18 -20.14 16.57
N ASP A 26 -1.78 -20.19 17.75
CA ASP A 26 -1.35 -19.44 18.94
C ASP A 26 0.00 -19.93 19.49
N ALA A 27 0.26 -21.24 19.40
CA ALA A 27 1.59 -21.81 19.71
C ALA A 27 2.68 -21.31 18.75
N THR A 28 2.31 -20.88 17.54
CA THR A 28 3.26 -20.38 16.53
C THR A 28 3.65 -18.92 16.82
N ARG A 29 4.80 -18.69 17.47
CA ARG A 29 5.16 -17.35 17.98
C ARG A 29 5.34 -16.25 16.92
N LYS A 30 5.90 -16.56 15.75
CA LYS A 30 6.25 -15.53 14.75
C LYS A 30 5.12 -15.34 13.74
N TYR A 31 4.77 -14.09 13.46
CA TYR A 31 3.78 -13.74 12.43
C TYR A 31 4.12 -14.34 11.06
N SER A 32 5.39 -14.33 10.66
CA SER A 32 5.82 -14.91 9.39
C SER A 32 5.57 -16.42 9.30
N ASP A 33 5.67 -17.14 10.42
CA ASP A 33 5.39 -18.57 10.49
C ASP A 33 3.88 -18.85 10.48
N LYS A 34 3.09 -18.02 11.19
CA LYS A 34 1.61 -18.06 11.10
C LYS A 34 1.12 -17.90 9.66
N ILE A 35 1.63 -16.90 8.94
CA ILE A 35 1.27 -16.68 7.53
C ILE A 35 1.69 -17.86 6.64
N ARG A 36 2.89 -18.40 6.83
CA ARG A 36 3.35 -19.58 6.08
C ARG A 36 2.42 -20.76 6.30
N LEU A 37 2.11 -21.09 7.55
CA LEU A 37 1.20 -22.18 7.91
C LEU A 37 -0.17 -22.02 7.25
N VAL A 38 -0.79 -20.86 7.42
CA VAL A 38 -2.12 -20.57 6.88
C VAL A 38 -2.13 -20.54 5.34
N SER A 39 -1.01 -20.18 4.71
CA SER A 39 -0.86 -20.16 3.25
C SER A 39 -0.62 -21.54 2.61
N THR A 40 -0.41 -22.60 3.40
CA THR A 40 -0.13 -23.95 2.85
C THR A 40 -1.29 -24.54 2.06
N CYS A 41 -2.54 -24.23 2.42
CA CYS A 41 -3.70 -24.74 1.71
C CYS A 41 -4.89 -23.77 1.79
N ARG A 42 -5.79 -23.88 0.81
CA ARG A 42 -6.96 -22.98 0.70
C ARG A 42 -7.93 -23.10 1.88
N GLY A 43 -8.06 -24.29 2.46
CA GLY A 43 -8.95 -24.53 3.62
C GLY A 43 -8.48 -23.78 4.86
N LEU A 44 -7.21 -23.98 5.25
CA LEU A 44 -6.61 -23.23 6.36
C LEU A 44 -6.59 -21.73 6.08
N TYR A 45 -6.28 -21.33 4.84
CA TYR A 45 -6.32 -19.92 4.45
C TYR A 45 -7.70 -19.30 4.67
N GLY A 46 -8.77 -19.95 4.21
CA GLY A 46 -10.14 -19.44 4.37
C GLY A 46 -10.58 -19.34 5.83
N LEU A 47 -10.15 -20.27 6.68
CA LEU A 47 -10.56 -20.32 8.09
C LEU A 47 -9.76 -19.35 8.98
N LEU A 48 -8.44 -19.28 8.78
CA LEU A 48 -7.54 -18.70 9.78
C LEU A 48 -6.97 -17.33 9.40
N ILE A 49 -7.04 -16.92 8.12
CA ILE A 49 -6.33 -15.71 7.68
C ILE A 49 -6.85 -14.44 8.37
N LEU A 50 -8.16 -14.36 8.63
CA LEU A 50 -8.76 -13.22 9.32
C LEU A 50 -8.29 -13.13 10.77
N PHE A 51 -8.16 -14.27 11.45
CA PHE A 51 -7.60 -14.32 12.79
C PHE A 51 -6.14 -13.84 12.81
N VAL A 52 -5.32 -14.33 11.88
CA VAL A 52 -3.91 -13.90 11.75
C VAL A 52 -3.80 -12.39 11.52
N TYR A 53 -4.63 -11.82 10.65
CA TYR A 53 -4.60 -10.37 10.41
C TYR A 53 -5.16 -9.57 11.58
N SER A 54 -6.23 -10.01 12.23
CA SER A 54 -6.79 -9.36 13.43
C SER A 54 -5.76 -9.32 14.56
N GLU A 55 -5.05 -10.43 14.78
CA GLU A 55 -3.96 -10.49 15.76
C GLU A 55 -2.77 -9.61 15.36
N ALA A 56 -2.40 -9.61 14.07
CA ALA A 56 -1.36 -8.72 13.56
C ALA A 56 -1.76 -7.24 13.70
N GLY A 57 -3.04 -6.90 13.60
CA GLY A 57 -3.55 -5.57 13.93
C GLY A 57 -3.23 -5.17 15.37
N ARG A 58 -3.53 -6.05 16.33
CA ARG A 58 -3.27 -5.83 17.76
C ARG A 58 -1.78 -5.78 18.11
N ARG A 59 -0.97 -6.67 17.53
CA ARG A 59 0.43 -6.88 17.95
C ARG A 59 1.46 -6.15 17.08
N LEU A 60 1.13 -5.92 15.81
CA LEU A 60 2.03 -5.38 14.78
C LEU A 60 1.45 -4.14 14.10
N ARG A 61 0.49 -3.45 14.73
CA ARG A 61 0.02 -2.13 14.26
C ARG A 61 -0.42 -2.15 12.80
N TRP A 62 -1.12 -3.21 12.38
CA TRP A 62 -1.57 -3.42 10.99
C TRP A 62 -0.45 -3.38 9.92
N LEU A 63 0.79 -3.73 10.28
CA LEU A 63 1.90 -3.92 9.33
C LEU A 63 1.53 -4.68 8.04
N PRO A 64 0.69 -5.75 8.06
CA PRO A 64 0.29 -6.45 6.85
C PRO A 64 -0.46 -5.56 5.84
N MET A 65 -1.22 -4.59 6.33
CA MET A 65 -1.94 -3.62 5.51
C MET A 65 -0.96 -2.70 4.76
N PHE A 66 0.08 -2.21 5.44
CA PHE A 66 1.14 -1.41 4.83
C PHE A 66 1.98 -2.21 3.83
N ASP A 67 2.34 -3.46 4.14
CA ASP A 67 3.06 -4.32 3.19
C ASP A 67 2.21 -4.61 1.94
N ALA A 68 0.91 -4.79 2.11
CA ALA A 68 -0.03 -4.96 1.00
C ALA A 68 -0.15 -3.69 0.15
N ALA A 69 -0.29 -2.51 0.76
CA ALA A 69 -0.31 -1.23 0.06
C ALA A 69 0.99 -1.01 -0.75
N LYS A 70 2.15 -1.29 -0.14
CA LYS A 70 3.47 -1.22 -0.80
C LYS A 70 3.58 -2.15 -2.00
N ARG A 71 3.11 -3.40 -1.89
CA ARG A 71 3.18 -4.41 -2.95
C ARG A 71 2.09 -4.25 -4.01
N GLY A 72 1.07 -3.47 -3.72
CA GLY A 72 -0.12 -3.32 -4.54
C GLY A 72 -1.08 -4.53 -4.47
N ASN A 73 -1.11 -5.21 -3.32
CA ASN A 73 -1.92 -6.41 -3.11
C ASN A 73 -3.29 -6.05 -2.49
N CYS A 74 -4.24 -5.66 -3.34
CA CYS A 74 -5.60 -5.30 -2.90
C CYS A 74 -6.34 -6.46 -2.21
N ARG A 75 -6.01 -7.71 -2.54
CA ARG A 75 -6.62 -8.89 -1.88
C ARG A 75 -6.23 -8.98 -0.42
N THR A 76 -4.97 -8.72 -0.08
CA THR A 76 -4.53 -8.67 1.33
C THR A 76 -5.10 -7.46 2.04
N LEU A 77 -5.21 -6.29 1.38
CA LEU A 77 -5.88 -5.12 1.96
C LEU A 77 -7.34 -5.44 2.32
N ALA A 78 -8.09 -6.05 1.40
CA ALA A 78 -9.47 -6.46 1.64
C ALA A 78 -9.60 -7.38 2.88
N ARG A 79 -8.69 -8.35 3.02
CA ARG A 79 -8.66 -9.25 4.18
C ARG A 79 -8.27 -8.57 5.48
N CYS A 80 -7.43 -7.52 5.43
CA CYS A 80 -7.12 -6.72 6.63
C CYS A 80 -8.35 -5.94 7.08
N ILE A 81 -9.09 -5.33 6.15
CA ILE A 81 -10.34 -4.60 6.46
C ILE A 81 -11.40 -5.55 7.01
N GLU A 82 -11.59 -6.72 6.39
CA GLU A 82 -12.50 -7.77 6.89
C GLU A 82 -12.11 -8.25 8.29
N ALA A 83 -10.82 -8.23 8.63
CA ALA A 83 -10.30 -8.54 9.97
C ALA A 83 -10.42 -7.38 10.98
N GLY A 84 -10.96 -6.22 10.57
CA GLY A 84 -11.22 -5.05 11.41
C GLY A 84 -10.20 -3.91 11.28
N ALA A 85 -9.32 -3.92 10.27
CA ALA A 85 -8.41 -2.80 10.04
C ALA A 85 -9.18 -1.56 9.55
N PRO A 86 -8.99 -0.37 10.15
CA PRO A 86 -9.56 0.84 9.60
C PRO A 86 -8.86 1.22 8.30
N ILE A 87 -9.62 1.64 7.28
CA ILE A 87 -9.09 1.98 5.95
C ILE A 87 -8.00 3.07 6.02
N ASP A 88 -8.21 4.06 6.89
CA ASP A 88 -7.30 5.18 7.16
C ASP A 88 -6.46 4.95 8.42
N TYR A 89 -6.13 3.69 8.75
CA TYR A 89 -5.26 3.40 9.88
C TYR A 89 -3.98 4.23 9.81
N GLU A 90 -3.73 5.00 10.86
CA GLU A 90 -2.55 5.85 10.96
C GLU A 90 -1.54 5.18 11.89
N ASP A 91 -0.41 4.78 11.31
CA ASP A 91 0.68 4.26 12.13
C ASP A 91 1.52 5.41 12.70
N SER A 92 1.32 5.69 13.99
CA SER A 92 2.07 6.71 14.74
C SER A 92 3.41 6.23 15.34
N GLU A 93 3.91 5.02 15.00
CA GLU A 93 5.20 4.52 15.54
C GLU A 93 6.34 5.49 15.22
N PHE A 94 6.19 6.20 14.11
CA PHE A 94 7.04 7.31 13.72
C PHE A 94 6.27 8.61 14.02
N PRO A 95 6.39 9.19 15.23
CA PRO A 95 5.61 10.37 15.61
C PRO A 95 5.84 11.57 14.68
N PHE A 96 7.00 11.61 14.01
CA PHE A 96 7.31 12.63 13.01
C PHE A 96 6.91 12.26 11.58
N ARG A 97 6.40 11.06 11.32
CA ARG A 97 6.00 10.56 10.00
C ARG A 97 4.86 9.53 10.14
N PRO A 98 3.69 9.92 10.67
CA PRO A 98 2.58 9.01 10.63
C PRO A 98 2.26 8.70 9.17
N ILE A 99 2.06 7.42 8.87
CA ILE A 99 1.84 6.93 7.52
C ILE A 99 0.52 6.17 7.47
N ARG A 100 -0.25 6.42 6.41
CA ARG A 100 -1.49 5.71 6.09
C ARG A 100 -1.28 4.76 4.91
N PRO A 101 -2.13 3.74 4.75
CA PRO A 101 -2.10 2.83 3.62
C PRO A 101 -2.11 3.55 2.26
N LEU A 102 -2.93 4.61 2.13
CA LEU A 102 -3.01 5.43 0.92
C LEU A 102 -1.66 6.08 0.58
N GLN A 103 -1.03 6.73 1.55
CA GLN A 103 0.27 7.38 1.38
C GLN A 103 1.37 6.37 1.05
N THR A 104 1.29 5.15 1.58
CA THR A 104 2.21 4.06 1.23
C THR A 104 2.02 3.63 -0.22
N ALA A 105 0.78 3.43 -0.67
CA ALA A 105 0.50 3.07 -2.07
C ALA A 105 0.99 4.15 -3.06
N ILE A 106 0.89 5.43 -2.68
CA ILE A 106 1.41 6.57 -3.45
C ILE A 106 2.94 6.56 -3.52
N ALA A 107 3.62 6.40 -2.38
CA ALA A 107 5.09 6.35 -2.31
C ALA A 107 5.68 5.27 -3.24
N PHE A 108 5.01 4.13 -3.33
CA PHE A 108 5.40 2.99 -4.17
C PHE A 108 4.77 3.00 -5.57
N ALA A 109 4.12 4.09 -5.97
CA ALA A 109 3.49 4.28 -7.28
C ALA A 109 2.58 3.11 -7.69
N ARG A 110 1.62 2.76 -6.83
CA ARG A 110 0.64 1.68 -7.02
C ARG A 110 -0.74 2.23 -7.42
N PRO A 111 -1.00 2.55 -8.70
CA PRO A 111 -2.21 3.26 -9.12
C PRO A 111 -3.49 2.46 -8.87
N LEU A 112 -3.49 1.16 -9.14
CA LEU A 112 -4.66 0.30 -8.89
C LEU A 112 -5.01 0.21 -7.40
N THR A 113 -3.99 0.21 -6.54
CA THR A 113 -4.18 0.16 -5.09
C THR A 113 -4.63 1.49 -4.53
N VAL A 114 -4.15 2.61 -5.07
CA VAL A 114 -4.67 3.94 -4.73
C VAL A 114 -6.15 4.03 -5.10
N LYS A 115 -6.53 3.67 -6.33
CA LYS A 115 -7.95 3.64 -6.75
C LYS A 115 -8.79 2.77 -5.82
N TRP A 116 -8.32 1.56 -5.54
CA TRP A 116 -9.01 0.64 -4.63
C TRP A 116 -9.20 1.22 -3.23
N LEU A 117 -8.16 1.84 -2.64
CA LEU A 117 -8.27 2.45 -1.31
C LEU A 117 -9.28 3.61 -1.31
N LEU A 118 -9.26 4.48 -2.33
CA LEU A 118 -10.21 5.59 -2.47
C LEU A 118 -11.65 5.10 -2.63
N GLU A 119 -11.87 4.07 -3.46
CA GLU A 119 -13.19 3.42 -3.64
C GLU A 119 -13.73 2.81 -2.34
N HIS A 120 -12.84 2.41 -1.42
CA HIS A 120 -13.19 1.84 -0.12
C HIS A 120 -13.20 2.89 1.02
N GLY A 121 -13.22 4.17 0.67
CA GLY A 121 -13.43 5.27 1.63
C GLY A 121 -12.15 5.81 2.29
N ALA A 122 -10.96 5.53 1.76
CA ALA A 122 -9.75 6.19 2.22
C ALA A 122 -9.83 7.70 1.94
N ASN A 123 -9.51 8.52 2.94
CA ASN A 123 -9.60 9.97 2.82
C ASN A 123 -8.51 10.51 1.85
N PRO A 124 -8.87 11.09 0.69
CA PRO A 124 -7.91 11.65 -0.26
C PRO A 124 -7.17 12.88 0.28
N ASN A 125 -7.67 13.46 1.36
CA ASN A 125 -7.19 14.68 2.02
C ASN A 125 -6.57 14.40 3.38
N SER A 126 -6.21 13.15 3.68
CA SER A 126 -5.60 12.79 4.96
C SER A 126 -4.28 13.55 5.13
N THR A 127 -4.28 14.60 5.93
CA THR A 127 -3.08 15.40 6.18
C THR A 127 -2.25 14.83 7.31
N ARG A 128 -0.93 14.98 7.22
CA ARG A 128 -0.06 14.86 8.40
C ARG A 128 -0.31 16.09 9.25
N ASP A 129 -0.72 15.93 10.51
CA ASP A 129 -0.99 17.06 11.41
C ASP A 129 0.15 18.09 11.36
N ALA A 130 -0.28 19.36 11.35
CA ALA A 130 0.50 20.60 11.25
C ALA A 130 1.83 20.47 12.02
N ASP A 131 3.01 20.50 11.39
CA ASP A 131 3.63 21.81 11.20
C ASP A 131 4.81 21.88 10.22
N ARG A 132 5.39 20.77 9.71
CA ARG A 132 6.73 20.88 9.04
C ARG A 132 7.07 19.89 7.92
N ALA A 133 6.19 19.56 6.98
CA ALA A 133 6.63 18.80 5.80
C ALA A 133 5.96 19.24 4.50
N SER A 134 6.78 19.40 3.46
CA SER A 134 6.42 19.69 2.05
C SER A 134 5.47 18.69 1.38
N PHE A 135 4.95 17.68 2.07
CA PHE A 135 4.01 16.69 1.52
C PHE A 135 2.85 16.49 2.50
N SER A 136 2.19 17.60 2.87
CA SER A 136 1.12 17.62 3.88
C SER A 136 -0.08 16.77 3.47
N CYS A 137 -0.43 16.71 2.19
CA CYS A 137 -1.56 15.93 1.66
C CYS A 137 -1.14 14.85 0.63
N PRO A 138 -1.97 13.82 0.38
CA PRO A 138 -1.69 12.76 -0.59
C PRO A 138 -1.42 13.27 -2.01
N LEU A 139 -2.10 14.34 -2.45
CA LEU A 139 -1.90 14.95 -3.75
C LEU A 139 -0.51 15.60 -3.89
N ALA A 140 -0.07 16.35 -2.86
CA ALA A 140 1.27 16.92 -2.79
C ALA A 140 2.34 15.81 -2.80
N GLN A 141 2.09 14.70 -2.10
CA GLN A 141 2.99 13.54 -2.12
C GLN A 141 3.12 12.94 -3.53
N ALA A 142 2.02 12.74 -4.25
CA ALA A 142 2.03 12.19 -5.61
C ALA A 142 2.77 13.10 -6.59
N LEU A 143 2.60 14.42 -6.48
CA LEU A 143 3.36 15.41 -7.24
C LEU A 143 4.85 15.35 -6.87
N GLY A 144 5.18 15.34 -5.58
CA GLY A 144 6.52 15.18 -5.07
C GLY A 144 7.25 13.94 -5.58
N SER A 145 6.53 12.82 -5.71
CA SER A 145 7.05 11.58 -6.28
C SER A 145 7.47 11.75 -7.74
N ILE A 146 6.75 12.52 -8.56
CA ILE A 146 7.14 12.81 -9.95
C ILE A 146 8.43 13.65 -9.97
N LEU A 147 8.51 14.65 -9.09
CA LEU A 147 9.61 15.62 -9.07
C LEU A 147 10.90 15.05 -8.46
N ARG A 148 10.76 14.18 -7.46
CA ARG A 148 11.88 13.58 -6.72
C ARG A 148 11.62 12.10 -6.40
N PRO A 149 11.60 11.20 -7.42
CA PRO A 149 11.29 9.77 -7.22
C PRO A 149 12.15 9.08 -6.15
N GLY A 150 13.41 9.49 -5.99
CA GLY A 150 14.33 8.91 -5.00
C GLY A 150 14.13 9.37 -3.56
N LEU A 151 13.46 10.51 -3.34
CA LEU A 151 13.29 11.09 -1.99
C LEU A 151 12.19 10.38 -1.18
N SER A 152 11.17 9.86 -1.87
CA SER A 152 10.05 9.13 -1.24
C SER A 152 10.47 7.79 -0.63
N PHE A 153 11.61 7.21 -1.01
CA PHE A 153 12.11 5.96 -0.40
C PHE A 153 12.81 6.20 0.94
N LYS A 154 13.39 7.39 1.17
CA LYS A 154 14.03 7.77 2.44
C LYS A 154 13.03 8.04 3.58
N SER A 155 11.75 8.24 3.24
CA SER A 155 10.67 8.46 4.19
C SER A 155 9.95 7.18 4.65
N VAL A 156 10.24 6.03 4.03
CA VAL A 156 9.67 4.74 4.43
C VAL A 156 10.51 4.21 5.61
N PRO A 157 9.91 3.89 6.77
CA PRO A 157 10.67 3.54 7.96
C PRO A 157 11.56 2.31 7.79
N TYR A 158 12.74 2.38 8.40
CA TYR A 158 13.87 1.44 8.32
C TYR A 158 13.53 -0.02 8.67
N GLN A 159 12.43 -0.28 9.39
CA GLN A 159 11.98 -1.64 9.73
C GLN A 159 11.33 -2.39 8.55
N MET A 160 10.97 -1.70 7.45
CA MET A 160 10.64 -2.33 6.18
C MET A 160 11.92 -2.66 5.39
N GLU A 161 12.81 -3.47 6.00
CA GLU A 161 14.01 -4.00 5.35
C GLU A 161 13.67 -4.46 3.92
N LEU A 162 14.43 -3.94 2.97
CA LEU A 162 14.27 -4.04 1.51
C LEU A 162 14.39 -5.48 1.00
N ARG A 163 13.55 -6.41 1.45
CA ARG A 163 13.40 -7.71 0.80
C ARG A 163 12.46 -7.54 -0.39
N TYR A 164 13.08 -7.32 -1.55
CA TYR A 164 12.52 -7.45 -2.90
C TYR A 164 11.39 -6.48 -3.25
N CYS A 165 11.60 -5.17 -3.12
CA CYS A 165 10.75 -4.21 -3.83
C CYS A 165 11.30 -3.97 -5.24
N LYS A 166 10.62 -4.46 -6.27
CA LYS A 166 10.86 -4.02 -7.65
C LYS A 166 10.36 -2.58 -7.78
N VAL A 167 11.27 -1.62 -7.69
CA VAL A 167 10.99 -0.24 -8.06
C VAL A 167 10.64 -0.23 -9.56
N PRO A 168 9.48 0.31 -9.97
CA PRO A 168 9.13 0.41 -11.38
C PRO A 168 10.21 1.17 -12.16
N SER A 169 10.38 0.88 -13.45
CA SER A 169 11.25 1.73 -14.27
C SER A 169 10.76 3.17 -14.23
N ARG A 170 11.65 4.14 -14.42
CA ARG A 170 11.34 5.57 -14.31
C ARG A 170 10.12 5.98 -15.14
N LYS A 171 9.99 5.45 -16.37
CA LYS A 171 8.83 5.65 -17.24
C LYS A 171 7.53 5.15 -16.61
N HIS A 172 7.52 3.93 -16.06
CA HIS A 172 6.35 3.38 -15.36
C HIS A 172 6.04 4.16 -14.09
N TYR A 173 7.06 4.61 -13.35
CA TYR A 173 6.87 5.41 -12.14
C TYR A 173 6.16 6.73 -12.44
N VAL A 174 6.60 7.47 -13.46
CA VAL A 174 5.94 8.72 -13.90
C VAL A 174 4.51 8.45 -14.37
N ARG A 175 4.31 7.43 -15.23
CA ARG A 175 2.98 7.06 -15.72
C ARG A 175 2.03 6.70 -14.57
N ASN A 176 2.50 5.90 -13.62
CA ASN A 176 1.71 5.48 -12.46
C ASN A 176 1.33 6.67 -11.57
N ASN A 177 2.26 7.60 -11.32
CA ASN A 177 1.95 8.78 -10.52
C ASN A 177 0.96 9.72 -11.22
N ARG A 178 0.99 9.84 -12.55
CA ARG A 178 -0.06 10.58 -13.31
C ARG A 178 -1.44 9.95 -13.10
N GLU A 179 -1.53 8.62 -13.14
CA GLU A 179 -2.80 7.92 -12.89
C GLU A 179 -3.26 8.05 -11.43
N ILE A 180 -2.33 8.11 -10.47
CA ILE A 180 -2.61 8.38 -9.06
C ILE A 180 -3.17 9.80 -8.87
N ILE A 181 -2.55 10.80 -9.49
CA ILE A 181 -3.03 12.20 -9.42
C ILE A 181 -4.45 12.30 -9.97
N LYS A 182 -4.73 11.70 -11.13
CA LYS A 182 -6.09 11.65 -11.69
C LYS A 182 -7.08 10.99 -10.72
N ALA A 183 -6.70 9.87 -10.12
CA ALA A 183 -7.55 9.16 -9.16
C ALA A 183 -7.84 9.99 -7.90
N LEU A 184 -6.83 10.68 -7.36
CA LEU A 184 -6.98 11.56 -6.20
C LEU A 184 -7.93 12.73 -6.51
N ARG A 185 -7.78 13.38 -7.66
CA ARG A 185 -8.71 14.46 -8.08
C ARG A 185 -10.14 13.97 -8.24
N GLN A 186 -10.33 12.82 -8.88
CA GLN A 186 -11.64 12.19 -9.03
C GLN A 186 -12.28 11.85 -7.68
N ALA A 187 -11.46 11.53 -6.67
CA ALA A 187 -11.92 11.29 -5.31
C ALA A 187 -12.17 12.58 -4.48
N GLY A 188 -11.96 13.77 -5.05
CA GLY A 188 -12.16 15.04 -4.34
C GLY A 188 -10.96 15.50 -3.52
N ALA A 189 -9.74 15.19 -3.97
CA ALA A 189 -8.54 15.74 -3.36
C ALA A 189 -8.51 17.27 -3.43
N ASP A 190 -8.25 17.90 -2.28
CA ASP A 190 -8.15 19.35 -2.13
C ASP A 190 -6.80 19.84 -2.66
N GLU A 191 -6.88 20.81 -3.57
CA GLU A 191 -5.74 21.46 -4.20
C GLU A 191 -5.30 22.73 -3.44
N GLN A 192 -6.11 23.23 -2.49
CA GLN A 192 -5.77 24.42 -1.72
C GLN A 192 -4.45 24.28 -0.94
N PRO A 193 -4.13 23.13 -0.31
CA PRO A 193 -2.87 22.94 0.41
C PRO A 193 -1.63 22.88 -0.49
N LEU A 194 -1.80 22.83 -1.82
CA LEU A 194 -0.69 22.80 -2.76
C LEU A 194 -0.01 24.17 -2.84
N GLY A 195 1.32 24.18 -2.74
CA GLY A 195 2.13 25.36 -3.00
C GLY A 195 2.12 25.76 -4.48
N TYR A 196 2.68 26.93 -4.77
CA TYR A 196 2.74 27.48 -6.13
C TYR A 196 3.40 26.52 -7.14
N LEU A 197 4.50 25.86 -6.72
CA LEU A 197 5.20 24.92 -7.58
C LEU A 197 4.35 23.67 -7.83
N GLU A 198 3.75 23.08 -6.80
CA GLU A 198 2.88 21.90 -6.93
C GLU A 198 1.69 22.16 -7.86
N ARG A 199 1.03 23.33 -7.74
CA ARG A 199 -0.07 23.72 -8.62
C ARG A 199 0.37 23.84 -10.08
N SER A 200 1.49 24.53 -10.34
CA SER A 200 2.02 24.66 -11.70
C SER A 200 2.37 23.30 -12.34
N HIS A 201 2.79 22.32 -11.54
CA HIS A 201 2.97 20.94 -12.01
C HIS A 201 1.69 20.24 -12.36
N LEU A 202 0.68 20.41 -11.51
CA LEU A 202 -0.63 19.83 -11.70
C LEU A 202 -1.23 20.31 -13.03
N ASP A 203 -1.24 21.63 -13.26
CA ASP A 203 -1.73 22.26 -14.49
C ASP A 203 -0.98 21.74 -15.73
N ALA A 204 0.35 21.62 -15.65
CA ALA A 204 1.16 21.12 -16.75
C ALA A 204 0.87 19.63 -17.08
N ILE A 205 0.65 18.80 -16.06
CA ILE A 205 0.28 17.39 -16.24
C ILE A 205 -1.08 17.28 -16.92
N GLU A 206 -2.03 18.15 -16.60
CA GLU A 206 -3.37 18.20 -17.20
C GLU A 206 -3.35 18.65 -18.65
N ALA A 207 -2.52 19.64 -18.98
CA ALA A 207 -2.29 20.08 -20.35
C ALA A 207 -1.54 19.02 -21.21
N GLY A 208 -1.22 17.85 -20.64
CA GLY A 208 -0.48 16.79 -21.32
C GLY A 208 1.01 17.07 -21.47
N VAL A 209 1.51 18.11 -20.80
CA VAL A 209 2.90 18.56 -20.88
C VAL A 209 3.77 17.75 -19.91
N HIS A 210 5.03 17.55 -20.28
CA HIS A 210 5.93 16.67 -19.53
C HIS A 210 6.39 17.26 -18.18
N CYS A 211 6.37 18.59 -18.02
CA CYS A 211 6.68 19.30 -16.78
C CYS A 211 6.25 20.78 -16.86
N CYS A 212 6.15 21.49 -15.72
CA CYS A 212 5.84 22.93 -15.73
C CYS A 212 7.05 23.78 -16.17
N SER A 213 6.80 25.04 -16.54
CA SER A 213 7.81 26.02 -16.99
C SER A 213 8.94 26.27 -15.99
N HIS A 214 8.72 25.96 -14.70
CA HIS A 214 9.71 26.15 -13.62
C HIS A 214 10.67 24.97 -13.45
N HIS A 215 10.41 23.80 -14.03
CA HIS A 215 11.39 22.71 -14.04
C HIS A 215 12.27 22.80 -15.27
N LYS A 216 13.54 23.14 -15.05
CA LYS A 216 14.57 23.05 -16.09
C LYS A 216 14.66 21.60 -16.60
N PRO A 217 14.39 21.34 -17.89
CA PRO A 217 14.46 19.99 -18.46
C PRO A 217 15.84 19.35 -18.29
N ARG A 218 16.91 20.16 -18.23
CA ARG A 218 18.30 19.71 -18.33
C ARG A 218 18.81 18.85 -17.15
N LEU A 219 18.12 18.80 -16.01
CA LEU A 219 18.55 17.92 -14.90
C LEU A 219 17.88 16.54 -14.93
N TRP A 220 16.77 16.37 -15.67
CA TRP A 220 15.99 15.12 -15.67
C TRP A 220 15.57 14.64 -17.08
N CYS A 221 15.74 15.42 -18.14
CA CYS A 221 15.71 14.92 -19.52
C CYS A 221 17.16 14.66 -19.98
N PRO A 222 17.49 13.37 -20.12
CA PRO A 222 18.06 12.93 -21.39
C PRO A 222 17.13 11.89 -22.01
N ASP A 223 17.14 11.81 -23.33
CA ASP A 223 16.42 10.86 -24.17
C ASP A 223 16.65 9.38 -23.78
N TRP A 224 16.02 8.85 -22.73
CA TRP A 224 16.15 7.43 -22.34
C TRP A 224 14.89 6.85 -21.69
#